data_AF-A0A0F9Q131-F1
#
_entry.id   AF-A0A0F9Q131-F1
#
_cell.length_a   1.000
_cell.length_b   1.000
_cell.length_c   1.000
_cell.angle_alpha   90.00
_cell.angle_beta   90.00
_cell.angle_gamma   90.00
#
_symmetry.space_group_name_H-M   'P 1'
#
loop_
_entity.id
_entity.type
_entity.pdbx_description
1 polymer ?
#
loop_
_entity_poly.entity_id
_entity_poly.type
_entity_poly.pdbx_seq_one_letter_code
_entity_poly.pdbx_strand_id
1 'polypeptide(L)'
;MNLKICPYCGVEILIQEEDTYLLKEKDILEKKLLQLPINDPIDISGIDSNDLFLFTDPKAIKNYEKHGRLEDLRHDIKFSVMRGKIWNDDELEYAAEIERLLKQGIIEERGSYWWVSPHPTVYSAKMRGYIRINGKAHRFLKGSEITFQCRMARDQRNLNAPLLIKKFTPTNNSMLCGEMKGSMKGM
;
A
#
# COMPACT_ATOMS: atom_id res chain seq x y z
N MET A 1 17.01 -1.58 -23.45
CA MET A 1 16.23 -1.40 -22.22
C MET A 1 17.16 -1.59 -21.03
N ASN A 2 17.47 -0.52 -20.28
CA ASN A 2 18.30 -0.60 -19.09
C ASN A 2 17.39 -0.91 -17.88
N LEU A 3 17.34 -2.18 -17.50
CA LEU A 3 16.67 -2.68 -16.30
C LEU A 3 17.47 -2.25 -15.06
N LYS A 4 16.85 -1.50 -14.14
CA LYS A 4 17.40 -1.26 -12.80
C LYS A 4 16.59 -2.07 -11.79
N ILE A 5 17.15 -3.19 -11.34
CA ILE A 5 16.64 -3.97 -10.20
C ILE A 5 16.96 -3.17 -8.93
N CYS A 6 15.98 -2.95 -8.07
CA CYS A 6 16.24 -2.34 -6.77
C CYS A 6 16.99 -3.35 -5.88
N PRO A 7 18.24 -3.05 -5.46
CA PRO A 7 19.12 -4.02 -4.80
C PRO A 7 18.65 -4.43 -3.39
N TYR A 8 17.60 -3.79 -2.85
CA TYR A 8 17.10 -4.06 -1.51
C TYR A 8 15.74 -4.74 -1.48
N CYS A 9 14.93 -4.64 -2.56
CA CYS A 9 13.60 -5.27 -2.59
C CYS A 9 13.47 -6.41 -3.62
N GLY A 10 14.45 -6.60 -4.51
CA GLY A 10 14.41 -7.65 -5.53
C GLY A 10 13.24 -7.52 -6.51
N VAL A 11 12.56 -6.38 -6.56
CA VAL A 11 11.38 -6.18 -7.41
C VAL A 11 11.78 -5.55 -8.74
N GLU A 12 11.38 -6.20 -9.82
CA GLU A 12 11.29 -5.63 -11.16
C GLU A 12 10.29 -4.45 -11.16
N ILE A 13 10.75 -3.27 -11.59
CA ILE A 13 9.89 -2.10 -11.75
C ILE A 13 9.39 -2.09 -13.20
N LEU A 14 8.19 -2.61 -13.43
CA LEU A 14 7.38 -2.21 -14.58
C LEU A 14 6.64 -0.95 -14.18
N ILE A 15 7.10 0.20 -14.68
CA ILE A 15 6.30 1.42 -14.69
C ILE A 15 5.12 1.10 -15.61
N GLN A 16 3.91 1.02 -15.08
CA GLN A 16 2.72 0.97 -15.92
C GLN A 16 2.60 2.34 -16.59
N GLU A 17 3.05 2.41 -17.84
CA GLU A 17 2.51 3.39 -18.79
C GLU A 17 0.99 3.16 -18.86
N GLU A 18 0.24 4.24 -18.99
CA GLU A 18 -1.22 4.27 -18.96
C GLU A 18 -1.81 3.30 -19.98
N ASP A 19 -2.18 2.10 -19.53
CA ASP A 19 -2.87 1.17 -20.41
C ASP A 19 -4.33 1.63 -20.62
N THR A 20 -4.55 2.41 -21.67
CA THR A 20 -5.85 2.63 -22.29
C THR A 20 -6.34 1.32 -22.92
N TYR A 21 -7.02 0.47 -22.16
CA TYR A 21 -7.72 -0.70 -22.71
C TYR A 21 -9.09 -0.30 -23.29
N LEU A 22 -9.31 -0.59 -24.58
CA LEU A 22 -10.62 -0.57 -25.24
C LEU A 22 -11.53 -1.66 -24.64
N LEU A 23 -12.57 -1.22 -23.93
CA LEU A 23 -13.54 -2.08 -23.24
C LEU A 23 -14.41 -2.86 -24.24
N LYS A 24 -14.59 -4.17 -24.03
CA LYS A 24 -15.57 -5.00 -24.76
C LYS A 24 -16.92 -4.97 -24.02
N GLU A 25 -18.03 -5.08 -24.76
CA GLU A 25 -19.42 -4.85 -24.32
C GLU A 25 -19.86 -5.61 -23.05
N LYS A 26 -19.24 -6.76 -22.72
CA LYS A 26 -19.54 -7.49 -21.47
C LYS A 26 -19.12 -6.73 -20.20
N ASP A 27 -18.20 -5.77 -20.31
CA ASP A 27 -17.75 -4.93 -19.18
C ASP A 27 -18.73 -3.81 -18.83
N ILE A 28 -19.68 -3.53 -19.71
CA ILE A 28 -20.65 -2.43 -19.56
C ILE A 28 -21.74 -2.79 -18.54
N LEU A 29 -22.05 -4.08 -18.36
CA LEU A 29 -23.09 -4.52 -17.43
C LEU A 29 -22.61 -4.56 -15.97
N GLU A 30 -21.34 -4.91 -15.71
CA GLU A 30 -20.71 -4.80 -14.38
C GLU A 30 -20.54 -3.35 -13.91
N LYS A 31 -20.49 -2.40 -14.86
CA LYS A 31 -20.26 -0.97 -14.63
C LYS A 31 -21.33 -0.30 -13.76
N LYS A 32 -22.55 -0.85 -13.71
CA LYS A 32 -23.67 -0.31 -12.93
C LYS A 32 -23.65 -0.67 -11.44
N LEU A 33 -22.88 -1.68 -11.04
CA LEU A 33 -22.95 -2.23 -9.68
C LEU A 33 -21.81 -1.77 -8.75
N LEU A 34 -20.79 -1.07 -9.26
CA LEU A 34 -19.53 -0.88 -8.52
C LEU A 34 -18.98 0.55 -8.48
N GLN A 35 -19.66 1.56 -9.02
CA GLN A 35 -19.09 2.91 -9.11
C GLN A 35 -19.85 3.90 -8.24
N LEU A 36 -19.32 4.17 -7.05
CA LEU A 36 -19.51 5.48 -6.45
C LEU A 36 -18.96 6.52 -7.44
N PRO A 37 -19.63 7.66 -7.64
CA PRO A 37 -19.08 8.76 -8.41
C PRO A 37 -17.64 9.03 -7.98
N ILE A 38 -16.70 9.06 -8.95
CA ILE A 38 -15.28 9.33 -8.67
C ILE A 38 -15.09 10.65 -7.92
N ASN A 39 -16.06 11.57 -8.05
CA ASN A 39 -16.06 12.90 -7.48
C ASN A 39 -16.62 12.98 -6.06
N ASP A 40 -17.19 11.90 -5.50
CA ASP A 40 -17.70 11.94 -4.13
C ASP A 40 -16.53 11.91 -3.14
N PRO A 41 -16.47 12.83 -2.17
CA PRO A 41 -15.44 12.83 -1.14
C PRO A 41 -15.37 11.47 -0.44
N ILE A 42 -14.15 10.98 -0.21
CA ILE A 42 -13.94 9.78 0.61
C ILE A 42 -14.12 10.18 2.06
N ASP A 43 -15.03 9.51 2.75
CA ASP A 43 -15.20 9.73 4.18
C ASP A 43 -14.04 9.10 4.96
N ILE A 44 -13.18 9.94 5.51
CA ILE A 44 -12.03 9.58 6.35
C ILE A 44 -12.28 9.87 7.84
N SER A 45 -13.46 10.40 8.21
CA SER A 45 -13.73 10.91 9.56
C SER A 45 -13.67 9.84 10.64
N GLY A 46 -13.89 8.57 10.28
CA GLY A 46 -13.82 7.42 11.18
C GLY A 46 -12.40 6.89 11.44
N ILE A 47 -11.37 7.46 10.81
CA ILE A 47 -10.00 6.92 10.86
C ILE A 47 -9.11 7.81 11.71
N ASP A 48 -8.50 7.25 12.75
CA ASP A 48 -7.58 7.99 13.62
C ASP A 48 -6.24 8.27 12.91
N SER A 49 -6.03 9.52 12.53
CA SER A 49 -4.79 10.00 11.93
C SER A 49 -3.54 9.89 12.83
N ASN A 50 -3.72 9.69 14.15
CA ASN A 50 -2.64 9.51 15.12
C ASN A 50 -2.32 8.04 15.41
N ASP A 51 -3.11 7.09 14.91
CA ASP A 51 -2.85 5.68 15.14
C ASP A 51 -1.55 5.25 14.45
N LEU A 52 -0.49 5.09 15.24
CA LEU A 52 0.82 4.67 14.74
C LEU A 52 0.77 3.33 14.01
N PHE A 53 -0.12 2.43 14.41
CA PHE A 53 -0.19 1.09 13.84
C PHE A 53 -1.23 0.95 12.73
N LEU A 54 -1.83 2.06 12.27
CA LEU A 54 -2.89 2.08 11.22
C LEU A 54 -2.54 1.24 9.99
N PHE A 55 -1.28 1.29 9.54
CA PHE A 55 -0.77 0.52 8.39
C PHE A 55 0.15 -0.63 8.79
N THR A 56 0.04 -1.15 10.01
CA THR A 56 0.86 -2.27 10.50
C THR A 56 0.02 -3.53 10.58
N ASP A 57 0.47 -4.58 9.90
CA ASP A 57 -0.21 -5.87 9.96
C ASP A 57 -0.18 -6.44 11.39
N PRO A 58 -1.30 -6.97 11.91
CA PRO A 58 -1.34 -7.54 13.27
C PRO A 58 -0.32 -8.66 13.51
N LYS A 59 0.05 -9.44 12.48
CA LYS A 59 1.09 -10.47 12.60
C LYS A 59 2.48 -9.84 12.73
N ALA A 60 2.72 -8.69 12.11
CA ALA A 60 3.96 -7.95 12.31
C ALA A 60 4.05 -7.43 13.75
N ILE A 61 2.98 -6.81 14.27
CA ILE A 61 2.92 -6.35 15.69
C ILE A 61 3.27 -7.49 16.64
N LYS A 62 2.58 -8.63 16.53
CA LYS A 62 2.83 -9.83 17.35
C LYS A 62 4.26 -10.35 17.22
N ASN A 63 4.86 -10.27 16.03
CA ASN A 63 6.25 -10.68 15.83
C ASN A 63 7.21 -9.76 16.60
N TYR A 64 7.05 -8.44 16.49
CA TYR A 64 7.89 -7.48 17.22
C TYR A 64 7.68 -7.56 18.74
N GLU A 65 6.45 -7.76 19.20
CA GLU A 65 6.14 -8.02 20.62
C GLU A 65 6.89 -9.26 21.14
N LYS A 66 6.79 -10.38 20.42
CA LYS A 66 7.44 -11.64 20.81
C LYS A 66 8.96 -11.52 20.96
N HIS A 67 9.59 -10.64 20.19
CA HIS A 67 11.04 -10.42 20.22
C HIS A 67 11.46 -9.22 21.09
N GLY A 68 10.54 -8.59 21.81
CA GLY A 68 10.83 -7.43 22.66
C GLY A 68 11.24 -6.17 21.89
N ARG A 69 10.86 -6.08 20.60
CA ARG A 69 11.24 -4.99 19.68
C ARG A 69 10.05 -4.09 19.30
N LEU A 70 8.92 -4.18 19.98
CA LEU A 70 7.73 -3.38 19.64
C LEU A 70 8.01 -1.87 19.69
N GLU A 71 8.82 -1.42 20.65
CA GLU A 71 9.18 0.01 20.74
C GLU A 71 10.11 0.46 19.62
N ASP A 72 10.98 -0.41 19.09
CA ASP A 72 11.77 -0.12 17.88
C ASP A 72 10.83 0.15 16.70
N LEU A 73 9.82 -0.71 16.51
CA LEU A 73 8.82 -0.56 15.45
C LEU A 73 8.02 0.73 15.66
N ARG A 74 7.53 1.01 16.87
CA ARG A 74 6.80 2.23 17.20
C ARG A 74 7.62 3.48 16.88
N HIS A 75 8.88 3.50 17.30
CA HIS A 75 9.79 4.60 17.06
C HIS A 75 10.02 4.79 15.55
N ASP A 76 10.28 3.70 14.82
CA ASP A 76 10.51 3.75 13.38
C ASP A 76 9.28 4.25 12.61
N ILE A 77 8.08 3.79 12.98
CA ILE A 77 6.85 4.27 12.34
C ILE A 77 6.69 5.77 12.57
N LYS A 78 6.83 6.22 13.83
CA LYS A 78 6.68 7.64 14.18
C LYS A 78 7.70 8.52 13.46
N PHE A 79 8.98 8.18 13.47
CA PHE A 79 10.05 9.09 13.03
C PHE A 79 10.56 8.83 11.62
N SER A 80 10.50 7.58 11.11
CA SER A 80 10.95 7.23 9.77
C SER A 80 9.81 7.18 8.76
N VAL A 81 8.70 6.51 9.10
CA VAL A 81 7.55 6.32 8.18
C VAL A 81 6.69 7.59 8.11
N MET A 82 6.20 8.05 9.26
CA MET A 82 5.35 9.24 9.37
C MET A 82 6.16 10.55 9.38
N ARG A 83 7.49 10.47 9.60
CA ARG A 83 8.41 11.62 9.67
C ARG A 83 8.06 12.63 10.77
N GLY A 84 7.62 12.13 11.92
CA GLY A 84 7.24 12.93 13.10
C GLY A 84 5.92 13.69 12.95
N LYS A 85 5.14 13.41 11.90
CA LYS A 85 3.81 14.00 11.65
C LYS A 85 2.72 12.94 11.83
N ILE A 86 1.46 13.34 11.69
CA ILE A 86 0.31 12.42 11.56
C ILE A 86 0.21 11.85 10.14
N TRP A 87 -0.64 10.84 9.94
CA TRP A 87 -1.02 10.37 8.61
C TRP A 87 -1.73 11.48 7.82
N ASN A 88 -1.45 11.59 6.53
CA ASN A 88 -2.03 12.64 5.68
C ASN A 88 -3.27 12.14 4.94
N ASP A 89 -4.00 13.06 4.32
CA ASP A 89 -5.28 12.76 3.67
C ASP A 89 -5.18 11.63 2.63
N ASP A 90 -4.17 11.65 1.74
CA ASP A 90 -3.96 10.55 0.78
C ASP A 90 -3.83 9.18 1.46
N GLU A 91 -3.16 9.12 2.61
CA GLU A 91 -2.92 7.90 3.38
C GLU A 91 -4.21 7.45 4.07
N LEU A 92 -4.98 8.38 4.63
CA LEU A 92 -6.28 8.11 5.24
C LEU A 92 -7.33 7.67 4.20
N GLU A 93 -7.32 8.27 3.02
CA GLU A 93 -8.16 7.86 1.89
C GLU A 93 -7.81 6.45 1.43
N TYR A 94 -6.53 6.08 1.38
CA TYR A 94 -6.11 4.71 1.14
C TYR A 94 -6.70 3.76 2.20
N ALA A 95 -6.61 4.10 3.49
CA ALA A 95 -7.17 3.29 4.56
C ALA A 95 -8.70 3.09 4.40
N ALA A 96 -9.43 4.17 4.14
CA ALA A 96 -10.87 4.15 3.94
C ALA A 96 -11.27 3.29 2.73
N GLU A 97 -10.55 3.42 1.61
CA GLU A 97 -10.83 2.64 0.41
C GLU A 97 -10.47 1.17 0.56
N ILE A 98 -9.39 0.82 1.28
CA ILE A 98 -9.10 -0.57 1.64
C ILE A 98 -10.24 -1.17 2.46
N GLU A 99 -10.72 -0.46 3.49
CA GLU A 99 -11.85 -0.92 4.30
C GLU A 99 -13.11 -1.12 3.44
N ARG A 100 -13.43 -0.15 2.57
CA ARG A 100 -14.56 -0.26 1.62
C ARG A 100 -14.44 -1.49 0.73
N LEU A 101 -13.26 -1.71 0.13
CA LEU A 101 -13.03 -2.82 -0.79
C LEU A 101 -13.07 -4.18 -0.08
N LEU A 102 -12.60 -4.27 1.17
CA LEU A 102 -12.72 -5.46 2.02
C LEU A 102 -14.19 -5.76 2.34
N LYS A 103 -14.96 -4.75 2.79
CA LYS A 103 -16.40 -4.89 3.06
C LYS A 103 -17.20 -5.33 1.85
N GLN A 104 -16.79 -4.91 0.64
CA GLN A 104 -17.41 -5.31 -0.62
C GLN A 104 -16.91 -6.66 -1.16
N GLY A 105 -15.91 -7.29 -0.51
CA GLY A 105 -15.32 -8.55 -0.98
C GLY A 105 -14.55 -8.45 -2.30
N ILE A 106 -14.16 -7.24 -2.70
CA ILE A 106 -13.40 -6.99 -3.94
C ILE A 106 -11.94 -7.37 -3.75
N ILE A 107 -11.43 -7.15 -2.54
CA ILE A 107 -10.10 -7.58 -2.10
C ILE A 107 -10.24 -8.43 -0.84
N GLU A 108 -9.21 -9.21 -0.54
CA GLU A 108 -9.07 -9.95 0.72
C GLU A 108 -7.67 -9.79 1.29
N GLU A 109 -7.48 -10.07 2.57
CA GLU A 109 -6.14 -10.22 3.14
C GLU A 109 -5.45 -11.47 2.58
N ARG A 110 -4.22 -11.33 2.08
CA ARG A 110 -3.41 -12.46 1.59
C ARG A 110 -2.87 -13.31 2.74
N GLY A 111 -2.85 -12.76 3.96
CA GLY A 111 -2.24 -13.38 5.13
C GLY A 111 -0.72 -13.16 5.25
N SER A 112 -0.16 -12.27 4.44
CA SER A 112 1.22 -11.80 4.52
C SER A 112 1.28 -10.26 4.61
N TYR A 113 2.43 -9.74 5.03
CA TYR A 113 2.68 -8.31 5.13
C TYR A 113 3.95 -7.91 4.38
N TRP A 114 4.06 -6.63 4.04
CA TRP A 114 5.21 -6.07 3.37
C TRP A 114 6.43 -6.06 4.28
N TRP A 115 7.59 -6.40 3.73
CA TRP A 115 8.79 -6.65 4.51
C TRP A 115 9.43 -5.38 5.12
N VAL A 116 8.98 -4.18 4.74
CA VAL A 116 9.47 -2.91 5.28
C VAL A 116 8.42 -2.27 6.18
N SER A 117 8.84 -1.71 7.31
CA SER A 117 8.03 -0.84 8.19
C SER A 117 7.20 0.19 7.39
N PRO A 118 5.89 0.34 7.67
CA PRO A 118 5.19 -0.15 8.87
C PRO A 118 4.75 -1.62 8.79
N HIS A 119 5.25 -2.41 7.84
CA HIS A 119 4.79 -3.78 7.58
C HIS A 119 3.30 -3.85 7.23
N PRO A 120 2.85 -3.10 6.22
CA PRO A 120 1.44 -3.11 5.82
C PRO A 120 1.02 -4.48 5.31
N THR A 121 -0.23 -4.82 5.62
CA THR A 121 -0.89 -6.00 5.08
C THR A 121 -0.85 -5.99 3.55
N VAL A 122 -0.65 -7.17 2.97
CA VAL A 122 -0.78 -7.40 1.53
C VAL A 122 -2.18 -7.94 1.27
N TYR A 123 -2.91 -7.26 0.40
CA TYR A 123 -4.23 -7.66 -0.04
C TYR A 123 -4.15 -8.31 -1.43
N SER A 124 -5.09 -9.20 -1.72
CA SER A 124 -5.26 -9.85 -3.02
C SER A 124 -6.59 -9.42 -3.64
N ALA A 125 -6.55 -8.96 -4.90
CA ALA A 125 -7.75 -8.57 -5.64
C ALA A 125 -8.52 -9.82 -6.13
N LYS A 126 -9.73 -10.03 -5.61
CA LYS A 126 -10.63 -11.12 -6.02
C LYS A 126 -11.29 -10.86 -7.37
N MET A 127 -11.47 -9.60 -7.70
CA MET A 127 -12.02 -9.11 -8.95
C MET A 127 -11.30 -7.83 -9.38
N ARG A 128 -11.60 -7.33 -10.57
CA ARG A 128 -11.11 -6.01 -11.00
C ARG A 128 -11.78 -4.91 -10.19
N GLY A 129 -11.09 -3.78 -10.03
CA GLY A 129 -11.61 -2.65 -9.30
C GLY A 129 -10.70 -1.44 -9.38
N TYR A 130 -10.92 -0.49 -8.49
CA TYR A 130 -10.07 0.68 -8.32
C TYR A 130 -10.04 1.13 -6.87
N ILE A 131 -8.96 1.80 -6.49
CA ILE A 131 -8.79 2.54 -5.24
C ILE A 131 -8.79 4.02 -5.60
N ARG A 132 -9.59 4.84 -4.88
CA ARG A 132 -9.56 6.29 -5.05
C ARG A 132 -8.59 6.93 -4.07
N ILE A 133 -7.69 7.77 -4.57
CA ILE A 133 -6.80 8.58 -3.73
C ILE A 133 -6.62 9.92 -4.43
N ASN A 134 -6.80 11.02 -3.71
CA ASN A 134 -6.67 12.38 -4.15
C ASN A 134 -7.47 12.65 -5.44
N GLY A 135 -8.73 12.22 -5.45
CA GLY A 135 -9.64 12.31 -6.60
C GLY A 135 -9.25 11.46 -7.82
N LYS A 136 -8.20 10.63 -7.74
CA LYS A 136 -7.73 9.78 -8.83
C LYS A 136 -8.09 8.33 -8.58
N ALA A 137 -8.56 7.65 -9.63
CA ALA A 137 -8.86 6.23 -9.59
C ALA A 137 -7.64 5.41 -10.04
N HIS A 138 -7.08 4.62 -9.12
CA HIS A 138 -5.99 3.67 -9.37
C HIS A 138 -6.57 2.29 -9.62
N ARG A 139 -6.58 1.85 -10.88
CA ARG A 139 -7.19 0.59 -11.30
C ARG A 139 -6.32 -0.62 -10.95
N PHE A 140 -6.96 -1.73 -10.63
CA PHE A 140 -6.30 -3.03 -10.46
C PHE A 140 -7.10 -4.15 -11.13
N LEU A 141 -6.40 -5.20 -11.52
CA LEU A 141 -6.99 -6.41 -12.11
C LEU A 141 -7.16 -7.50 -11.05
N LYS A 142 -8.03 -8.47 -11.32
CA LYS A 142 -8.12 -9.70 -10.54
C LYS A 142 -6.75 -10.37 -10.44
N GLY A 143 -6.37 -10.79 -9.24
CA GLY A 143 -5.07 -11.40 -8.93
C GLY A 143 -3.92 -10.41 -8.78
N SER A 144 -4.19 -9.10 -8.85
CA SER A 144 -3.23 -8.08 -8.41
C SER A 144 -3.12 -8.11 -6.89
N GLU A 145 -1.95 -7.77 -6.39
CA GLU A 145 -1.69 -7.62 -4.97
C GLU A 145 -1.49 -6.14 -4.65
N ILE A 146 -2.02 -5.73 -3.50
CA ILE A 146 -2.16 -4.34 -3.11
C ILE A 146 -1.54 -4.17 -1.74
N THR A 147 -0.73 -3.13 -1.56
CA THR A 147 -0.22 -2.77 -0.24
C THR A 147 0.06 -1.27 -0.14
N PHE A 148 0.17 -0.79 1.10
CA PHE A 148 0.49 0.60 1.40
C PHE A 148 1.94 0.92 1.08
N GLN A 149 2.20 2.11 0.53
CA GLN A 149 3.56 2.59 0.31
C GLN A 149 3.86 3.83 1.14
N CYS A 150 4.79 3.71 2.09
CA CYS A 150 5.20 4.81 2.95
C CYS A 150 5.84 5.98 2.17
N ARG A 151 5.76 7.19 2.76
CA ARG A 151 6.28 8.45 2.21
C ARG A 151 7.71 8.34 1.69
N MET A 152 8.61 7.70 2.44
CA MET A 152 10.01 7.58 2.02
C MET A 152 10.16 6.77 0.74
N ALA A 153 9.48 5.64 0.64
CA ALA A 153 9.53 4.81 -0.56
C ALA A 153 8.80 5.47 -1.74
N ARG A 154 7.77 6.29 -1.47
CA ARG A 154 7.14 7.13 -2.49
C ARG A 154 8.13 8.13 -3.08
N ASP A 155 8.80 8.92 -2.23
CA ASP A 155 9.77 9.92 -2.66
C ASP A 155 10.90 9.29 -3.48
N GLN A 156 11.44 8.15 -3.01
CA GLN A 156 12.53 7.45 -3.70
C GLN A 156 12.15 6.91 -5.08
N ARG A 157 10.86 6.57 -5.28
CA ARG A 157 10.35 5.97 -6.51
C ARG A 157 9.51 6.94 -7.34
N ASN A 158 9.43 8.20 -6.93
CA ASN A 158 8.58 9.23 -7.52
C ASN A 158 7.12 8.76 -7.67
N LEU A 159 6.57 8.13 -6.62
CA LEU A 159 5.18 7.64 -6.61
C LEU A 159 4.24 8.71 -6.05
N ASN A 160 3.16 8.97 -6.78
CA ASN A 160 2.21 10.03 -6.46
C ASN A 160 1.08 9.61 -5.51
N ALA A 161 1.05 8.34 -5.08
CA ALA A 161 0.01 7.81 -4.21
C ALA A 161 0.60 6.80 -3.21
N PRO A 162 0.06 6.67 -1.98
CA PRO A 162 0.49 5.73 -0.93
C PRO A 162 0.09 4.28 -1.22
N LEU A 163 0.21 3.88 -2.48
CA LEU A 163 -0.37 2.68 -3.03
C LEU A 163 0.65 1.97 -3.92
N LEU A 164 0.72 0.66 -3.79
CA LEU A 164 1.47 -0.20 -4.67
C LEU A 164 0.57 -1.36 -5.13
N ILE A 165 0.41 -1.49 -6.45
CA ILE A 165 -0.38 -2.55 -7.08
C ILE A 165 0.56 -3.34 -7.99
N LYS A 166 0.79 -4.63 -7.69
CA LYS A 166 1.60 -5.54 -8.53
C LYS A 166 1.46 -6.99 -8.08
N LYS A 167 2.31 -7.90 -8.55
CA LYS A 167 2.56 -9.18 -7.89
C LYS A 167 3.83 -9.07 -7.06
N PHE A 168 3.77 -9.44 -5.79
CA PHE A 168 4.89 -9.40 -4.86
C PHE A 168 5.53 -10.79 -4.73
N THR A 169 6.85 -10.81 -4.71
CA THR A 169 7.64 -11.99 -4.37
C THR A 169 7.75 -12.12 -2.86
N PRO A 170 7.51 -13.30 -2.27
CA PRO A 170 7.72 -13.54 -0.85
C PRO A 170 9.17 -13.28 -0.43
N THR A 171 9.36 -12.82 0.81
CA THR A 171 10.67 -12.72 1.44
C THR A 171 10.53 -13.02 2.93
N ASN A 172 11.60 -13.55 3.52
CA ASN A 172 11.68 -13.83 4.96
C ASN A 172 12.35 -12.69 5.73
N ASN A 173 12.77 -11.63 5.03
CA ASN A 173 13.38 -10.48 5.66
C ASN A 173 12.29 -9.57 6.24
N SER A 174 12.60 -8.92 7.36
CA SER A 174 11.89 -7.75 7.85
C SER A 174 12.90 -6.65 8.12
N MET A 175 12.55 -5.41 7.80
CA MET A 175 13.45 -4.27 7.95
C MET A 175 12.68 -3.03 8.41
N LEU A 176 13.28 -2.29 9.34
CA LEU A 176 12.79 -0.97 9.72
C LEU A 176 13.10 0.06 8.62
N CYS A 177 12.24 1.06 8.48
CA CYS A 177 12.40 2.11 7.47
C CYS A 177 13.70 2.91 7.70
N GLY A 178 14.04 3.17 8.97
CA GLY A 178 15.27 3.83 9.38
C GLY A 178 16.55 3.04 9.05
N GLU A 179 16.49 1.70 9.09
CA GLU A 179 17.62 0.83 8.75
C GLU A 179 17.96 0.91 7.26
N MET A 180 16.97 1.16 6.39
CA MET A 180 17.21 1.38 4.96
C MET A 180 18.04 2.64 4.69
N LYS A 181 17.90 3.71 5.49
CA LYS A 181 18.67 4.96 5.29
C LYS A 181 20.17 4.77 5.50
N GLY A 182 20.56 3.89 6.43
CA GLY A 182 21.97 3.58 6.73
C GLY A 182 22.65 2.77 5.63
N SER A 183 21.92 1.83 5.03
CA SER A 183 22.40 0.97 3.95
C SER A 183 22.66 1.71 2.62
N MET A 184 22.26 2.98 2.51
CA MET A 184 22.36 3.80 1.29
C MET A 184 23.51 4.82 1.30
N LYS A 185 24.27 4.96 2.39
CA LYS A 185 25.44 5.88 2.47
C LYS A 185 26.77 5.25 2.05
N GLY A 186 26.77 3.98 1.64
CA GLY A 186 27.96 3.22 1.24
C GLY A 186 27.98 2.75 -0.21
N MET A 187 27.15 3.32 -1.09
CA MET A 187 27.16 3.07 -2.54
C MET A 187 27.50 4.34 -3.31
#